data_AF-A0A6I1VRL1-F1
#
_entry.id   AF-A0A6I1VRL1-F1
#
_cell.length_a   1.000
_cell.length_b   1.000
_cell.length_c   1.000
_cell.angle_alpha   90.00
_cell.angle_beta   90.00
_cell.angle_gamma   90.00
#
_symmetry.space_group_name_H-M   'P 1'
#
loop_
_entity.id
_entity.type
_entity.pdbx_description
1 polymer ?
#
loop_
_entity_poly.entity_id
_entity_poly.type
_entity_poly.pdbx_seq_one_letter_code
_entity_poly.pdbx_strand_id
1 'polypeptide(L)'
;MEAGLQVLNQSGALQIDSLYVNFVLISSGVAATSVNSGFSEVWYYTEIASQRKESVIAVRCETEFVCFNSLDSNGNVVHRVLTHYYPVGFAYWIFAADPPADSGFGLEVFNAAGTRVFQASEKYMRLISYTNIPVPSGQDWAAISSRGLRSAFAQGSYCAFLEGATIPVPGGPPVSFGAIRVLTARTTRDGAQYRITPLNIFNVNLGNTDRGRAVFMMIDVTGY
;
A
#
# COMPACT_ATOMS: atom_id res chain seq x y z
N MET A 1 -31.59 -11.73 -17.25
CA MET A 1 -30.50 -10.78 -17.57
C MET A 1 -30.72 -9.60 -16.65
N GLU A 2 -29.74 -9.22 -15.82
CA GLU A 2 -29.87 -7.94 -15.11
C GLU A 2 -30.05 -6.83 -16.15
N ALA A 3 -31.03 -5.96 -15.95
CA ALA A 3 -31.16 -4.76 -16.75
C ALA A 3 -30.06 -3.79 -16.33
N GLY A 4 -29.17 -3.38 -17.24
CA GLY A 4 -28.09 -2.45 -16.92
C GLY A 4 -27.07 -2.29 -18.04
N LEU A 5 -26.23 -1.26 -17.94
CA LEU A 5 -25.06 -1.09 -18.80
C LEU A 5 -24.01 -2.14 -18.42
N GLN A 6 -23.57 -2.93 -19.40
CA GLN A 6 -22.40 -3.78 -19.28
C GLN A 6 -21.35 -3.32 -20.28
N VAL A 7 -20.13 -3.08 -19.80
CA VAL A 7 -18.98 -2.80 -20.66
C VAL A 7 -18.11 -4.04 -20.71
N LEU A 8 -17.94 -4.58 -21.90
CA LEU A 8 -17.09 -5.75 -22.18
C LEU A 8 -15.82 -5.27 -22.90
N ASN A 9 -14.69 -5.91 -22.62
CA ASN A 9 -13.49 -5.71 -23.43
C ASN A 9 -13.58 -6.49 -24.76
N GLN A 10 -12.55 -6.37 -25.62
CA GLN A 10 -12.51 -7.06 -26.91
C GLN A 10 -12.56 -8.59 -26.81
N SER A 11 -12.15 -9.18 -25.69
CA SER A 11 -12.24 -10.63 -25.44
C SER A 11 -13.59 -11.05 -24.86
N GLY A 12 -14.56 -10.15 -24.75
CA GLY A 12 -15.87 -10.43 -24.15
C GLY A 12 -15.85 -10.54 -22.62
N ALA A 13 -14.77 -10.12 -21.95
CA ALA A 13 -14.70 -10.12 -20.50
C ALA A 13 -15.37 -8.87 -19.93
N LEU A 14 -16.24 -9.06 -18.94
CA LEU A 14 -16.94 -7.98 -18.23
C LEU A 14 -15.95 -7.07 -17.51
N GLN A 15 -16.03 -5.77 -17.77
CA GLN A 15 -15.20 -4.72 -17.17
C GLN A 15 -15.99 -3.84 -16.21
N ILE A 16 -17.24 -3.51 -16.58
CA ILE A 16 -18.15 -2.68 -15.79
C ILE A 16 -19.53 -3.32 -15.83
N ASP A 17 -20.15 -3.49 -14.66
CA ASP A 17 -21.53 -3.92 -14.45
C ASP A 17 -22.16 -3.17 -13.27
N SER A 18 -23.31 -3.65 -12.81
CA SER A 18 -24.05 -3.12 -11.66
C SER A 18 -23.32 -3.26 -10.31
N LEU A 19 -22.34 -4.16 -10.23
CA LEU A 19 -21.53 -4.44 -9.04
C LEU A 19 -20.14 -3.82 -9.12
N TYR A 20 -19.86 -3.06 -10.18
CA TYR A 20 -18.59 -2.41 -10.37
C TYR A 20 -18.30 -1.44 -9.23
N VAL A 21 -17.20 -1.69 -8.52
CA VAL A 21 -16.63 -0.78 -7.53
C VAL A 21 -15.21 -0.49 -7.96
N ASN A 22 -14.86 0.80 -8.00
CA ASN A 22 -13.48 1.22 -8.23
C ASN A 22 -13.08 2.27 -7.21
N PHE A 23 -11.78 2.33 -6.95
CA PHE A 23 -11.17 3.27 -6.04
C PHE A 23 -11.01 4.62 -6.76
N VAL A 24 -11.64 5.67 -6.24
CA VAL A 24 -11.57 7.04 -6.78
C VAL A 24 -10.58 7.86 -5.95
N LEU A 25 -9.79 8.72 -6.59
CA LEU A 25 -8.91 9.65 -5.86
C LEU A 25 -9.75 10.62 -5.01
N ILE A 26 -9.58 10.58 -3.71
CA ILE A 26 -10.25 11.51 -2.77
C ILE A 26 -9.32 12.60 -2.23
N SER A 27 -8.00 12.35 -2.21
CA SER A 27 -7.02 13.28 -1.67
C SER A 27 -5.65 12.99 -2.26
N SER A 28 -4.87 14.04 -2.52
CA SER A 28 -3.46 13.93 -2.85
C SER A 28 -2.69 15.09 -2.25
N GLY A 29 -1.39 14.93 -2.10
CA GLY A 29 -0.57 15.98 -1.53
C GLY A 29 0.87 15.58 -1.33
N VAL A 30 1.56 16.41 -0.56
CA VAL A 30 2.90 16.14 -0.05
C VAL A 30 2.84 16.10 1.47
N ALA A 31 3.58 15.18 2.07
CA ALA A 31 3.73 15.07 3.51
C ALA A 31 5.19 14.81 3.85
N ALA A 32 5.56 14.94 5.12
CA ALA A 32 6.88 14.59 5.60
C ALA A 32 6.75 13.76 6.88
N THR A 33 7.60 12.76 7.03
CA THR A 33 7.71 12.05 8.31
C THR A 33 8.40 12.95 9.35
N SER A 34 8.24 12.62 10.64
CA SER A 34 8.87 13.35 11.73
C SER A 34 9.34 12.40 12.83
N VAL A 35 10.21 12.90 13.72
CA VAL A 35 10.65 12.15 14.91
C VAL A 35 9.42 11.87 15.77
N ASN A 36 9.24 10.62 16.18
CA ASN A 36 8.15 10.26 17.07
C ASN A 36 8.57 9.12 17.99
N SER A 37 8.13 9.18 19.25
CA SER A 37 8.47 8.22 20.31
C SER A 37 7.79 6.85 20.21
N GLY A 38 7.02 6.59 19.15
CA GLY A 38 6.16 5.39 19.03
C GLY A 38 6.78 4.16 18.35
N PHE A 39 7.93 4.29 17.68
CA PHE A 39 8.64 3.18 17.03
C PHE A 39 10.09 3.11 17.53
N SER A 40 10.81 2.03 17.20
CA SER A 40 12.25 1.95 17.49
C SER A 40 12.98 3.18 16.92
N GLU A 41 14.12 3.55 17.52
CA GLU A 41 14.86 4.80 17.26
C GLU A 41 15.21 5.07 15.78
N VAL A 42 14.96 4.12 14.88
CA VAL A 42 15.34 4.16 13.47
C VAL A 42 14.19 4.56 12.53
N TRP A 43 12.95 4.57 13.00
CA TRP A 43 11.77 4.86 12.16
C TRP A 43 11.13 6.20 12.48
N TYR A 44 10.82 6.94 11.42
CA TYR A 44 10.14 8.23 11.45
C TYR A 44 8.79 8.05 10.80
N TYR A 45 7.73 8.72 11.27
CA TYR A 45 6.42 8.52 10.67
C TYR A 45 5.58 9.78 10.60
N THR A 46 4.56 9.71 9.76
CA THR A 46 3.42 10.62 9.75
C THR A 46 2.15 9.82 9.51
N GLU A 47 1.03 10.36 9.99
CA GLU A 47 -0.29 9.81 9.77
C GLU A 47 -1.05 10.68 8.77
N ILE A 48 -1.76 10.02 7.87
CA ILE A 48 -2.57 10.65 6.83
C ILE A 48 -3.97 10.03 6.94
N ALA A 49 -4.91 10.80 7.48
CA ALA A 49 -6.29 10.34 7.64
C ALA A 49 -7.01 10.31 6.28
N SER A 50 -7.60 9.18 5.92
CA SER A 50 -8.36 9.06 4.67
C SER A 50 -9.77 9.63 4.75
N GLN A 51 -10.32 9.74 5.98
CA GLN A 51 -11.73 10.06 6.23
C GLN A 51 -12.69 9.02 5.60
N ARG A 52 -12.21 7.81 5.30
CA ARG A 52 -12.96 6.72 4.66
C ARG A 52 -12.65 5.38 5.30
N LYS A 53 -13.65 4.49 5.31
CA LYS A 53 -13.52 3.13 5.87
C LYS A 53 -12.76 2.17 4.94
N GLU A 54 -12.80 2.43 3.64
CA GLU A 54 -12.19 1.60 2.61
C GLU A 54 -11.33 2.48 1.71
N SER A 55 -10.04 2.60 2.06
CA SER A 55 -9.10 3.40 1.29
C SER A 55 -7.74 2.72 1.10
N VAL A 56 -7.10 3.10 0.01
CA VAL A 56 -5.75 2.70 -0.37
C VAL A 56 -4.92 3.98 -0.55
N ILE A 57 -3.72 4.00 0.03
CA ILE A 57 -2.75 5.07 -0.21
C ILE A 57 -1.66 4.59 -1.18
N ALA A 58 -1.39 5.41 -2.18
CA ALA A 58 -0.22 5.33 -3.02
C ALA A 58 0.79 6.39 -2.56
N VAL A 59 2.05 6.00 -2.35
CA VAL A 59 3.14 6.85 -1.87
C VAL A 59 4.27 6.85 -2.89
N ARG A 60 4.81 8.04 -3.16
CA ARG A 60 6.04 8.21 -3.93
C ARG A 60 7.10 8.84 -3.02
N CYS A 61 8.11 8.05 -2.68
CA CYS A 61 9.19 8.41 -1.79
C CYS A 61 10.51 7.85 -2.34
N GLU A 62 11.54 8.68 -2.44
CA GLU A 62 12.85 8.26 -3.00
C GLU A 62 13.68 7.46 -2.00
N THR A 63 13.33 7.56 -0.72
CA THR A 63 13.93 6.77 0.36
C THR A 63 13.08 5.55 0.68
N GLU A 64 13.67 4.66 1.46
CA GLU A 64 12.97 3.50 1.98
C GLU A 64 11.82 3.91 2.90
N PHE A 65 10.65 3.34 2.64
CA PHE A 65 9.46 3.53 3.45
C PHE A 65 8.60 2.26 3.53
N VAL A 66 7.65 2.26 4.46
CA VAL A 66 6.59 1.26 4.61
C VAL A 66 5.30 1.96 5.01
N CYS A 67 4.14 1.38 4.68
CA CYS A 67 2.85 1.95 5.06
C CYS A 67 2.04 0.95 5.88
N PHE A 68 1.48 1.41 7.01
CA PHE A 68 0.52 0.65 7.81
C PHE A 68 -0.81 1.36 7.82
N ASN A 69 -1.87 0.59 8.03
CA ASN A 69 -3.19 1.13 8.25
C ASN A 69 -3.56 0.94 9.72
N SER A 70 -4.15 1.95 10.30
CA SER A 70 -4.88 1.87 11.57
C SER A 70 -6.29 2.41 11.34
N LEU A 71 -7.14 2.29 12.35
CA LEU A 71 -8.48 2.86 12.32
C LEU A 71 -8.57 3.99 13.35
N ASP A 72 -9.21 5.10 12.98
CA ASP A 72 -9.60 6.13 13.93
C ASP A 72 -10.80 5.68 14.79
N SER A 73 -11.25 6.53 15.71
CA SER A 73 -12.40 6.24 16.57
C SER A 73 -13.73 6.06 15.82
N ASN A 74 -13.81 6.50 14.57
CA ASN A 74 -14.99 6.40 13.70
C ASN A 74 -14.88 5.20 12.73
N GLY A 75 -13.78 4.44 12.79
CA GLY A 75 -13.50 3.32 11.89
C GLY A 75 -12.98 3.73 10.52
N ASN A 76 -12.55 4.98 10.33
CA ASN A 76 -11.89 5.40 9.09
C ASN A 76 -10.43 4.98 9.10
N VAL A 77 -9.89 4.69 7.92
CA VAL A 77 -8.50 4.32 7.74
C VAL A 77 -7.59 5.53 7.98
N VAL A 78 -6.59 5.33 8.82
CA VAL A 78 -5.46 6.24 9.00
C VAL A 78 -4.22 5.55 8.45
N HIS A 79 -3.67 6.13 7.38
CA HIS A 79 -2.47 5.63 6.72
C HIS A 79 -1.24 6.16 7.45
N ARG A 80 -0.46 5.27 8.05
CA ARG A 80 0.79 5.58 8.72
C ARG A 80 1.95 5.26 7.79
N VAL A 81 2.60 6.29 7.27
CA VAL A 81 3.77 6.16 6.39
C VAL A 81 5.02 6.32 7.24
N LEU A 82 5.90 5.31 7.23
CA LEU A 82 7.15 5.32 7.98
C LEU A 82 8.32 5.38 7.01
N THR A 83 9.33 6.19 7.32
CA THR A 83 10.60 6.24 6.60
C THR A 83 11.74 5.81 7.51
N HIS A 84 12.76 5.22 6.90
CA HIS A 84 13.91 4.69 7.62
C HIS A 84 15.03 5.75 7.75
N TYR A 85 15.75 5.74 8.87
CA TYR A 85 16.93 6.56 9.20
C TYR A 85 16.72 8.05 9.49
N TYR A 86 15.84 8.75 8.75
CA TYR A 86 15.60 10.19 8.97
C TYR A 86 14.23 10.66 8.45
N PRO A 87 13.77 11.87 8.84
CA PRO A 87 12.58 12.51 8.29
C PRO A 87 12.71 12.76 6.78
N VAL A 88 11.71 12.39 5.99
CA VAL A 88 11.73 12.55 4.53
C VAL A 88 10.38 13.05 4.02
N GLY A 89 10.43 13.96 3.05
CA GLY A 89 9.26 14.41 2.29
C GLY A 89 8.87 13.41 1.20
N PHE A 90 7.57 13.20 1.00
CA PHE A 90 7.03 12.29 0.01
C PHE A 90 5.70 12.81 -0.56
N ALA A 91 5.35 12.36 -1.76
CA ALA A 91 4.04 12.62 -2.36
C ALA A 91 3.10 11.44 -2.09
N TYR A 92 1.81 11.72 -1.95
CA TYR A 92 0.80 10.70 -1.71
C TYR A 92 -0.49 10.94 -2.50
N TRP A 93 -1.24 9.86 -2.71
CA TRP A 93 -2.57 9.81 -3.31
C TRP A 93 -3.41 8.80 -2.54
N ILE A 94 -4.57 9.20 -2.05
CA ILE A 94 -5.52 8.33 -1.38
C ILE A 94 -6.69 8.09 -2.31
N PHE A 95 -6.97 6.82 -2.52
CA PHE A 95 -8.12 6.37 -3.26
C PHE A 95 -9.10 5.65 -2.31
N ALA A 96 -10.40 5.78 -2.54
CA ALA A 96 -11.42 5.09 -1.74
C ALA A 96 -12.54 4.51 -2.60
N ALA A 97 -13.19 3.47 -2.09
CA ALA A 97 -14.34 2.82 -2.73
C ALA A 97 -15.64 3.61 -2.51
N ASP A 98 -15.60 4.93 -2.70
CA ASP A 98 -16.77 5.79 -2.56
C ASP A 98 -17.59 5.82 -3.85
N PRO A 99 -18.92 5.98 -3.76
CA PRO A 99 -19.71 6.40 -4.90
C PRO A 99 -19.15 7.73 -5.46
N PRO A 100 -18.98 7.84 -6.78
CA PRO A 100 -18.60 9.10 -7.42
C PRO A 100 -19.49 10.28 -7.00
N ALA A 101 -18.90 11.46 -6.81
CA ALA A 101 -19.64 12.66 -6.42
C ALA A 101 -20.32 13.28 -7.64
N ASP A 102 -21.46 13.96 -7.46
CA ASP A 102 -22.18 14.54 -8.60
C ASP A 102 -21.34 15.58 -9.37
N SER A 103 -21.09 15.34 -10.66
CA SER A 103 -20.43 16.32 -11.54
C SER A 103 -21.41 17.21 -12.30
N GLY A 104 -22.66 16.77 -12.49
CA GLY A 104 -23.62 17.42 -13.39
C GLY A 104 -23.25 17.35 -14.88
N PHE A 105 -22.19 16.61 -15.26
CA PHE A 105 -21.80 16.37 -16.65
C PHE A 105 -20.97 15.09 -16.83
N GLY A 106 -21.06 14.47 -18.01
CA GLY A 106 -20.31 13.27 -18.37
C GLY A 106 -21.17 12.01 -18.41
N LEU A 107 -20.53 10.86 -18.65
CA LEU A 107 -21.20 9.57 -18.60
C LEU A 107 -21.30 9.10 -17.16
N GLU A 108 -22.52 8.82 -16.71
CA GLU A 108 -22.83 8.29 -15.39
C GLU A 108 -23.53 6.93 -15.53
N VAL A 109 -23.19 6.00 -14.65
CA VAL A 109 -23.80 4.67 -14.60
C VAL A 109 -24.36 4.47 -13.20
N PHE A 110 -25.62 4.03 -13.14
CA PHE A 110 -26.34 3.76 -11.91
C PHE A 110 -26.69 2.29 -11.82
N ASN A 111 -26.62 1.72 -10.63
CA ASN A 111 -27.13 0.37 -10.35
C ASN A 111 -28.67 0.38 -10.26
N ALA A 112 -29.27 -0.80 -10.07
CA ALA A 112 -30.72 -0.96 -9.99
C ALA A 112 -31.37 -0.20 -8.82
N ALA A 113 -30.60 0.16 -7.78
CA ALA A 113 -31.06 0.95 -6.64
C ALA A 113 -30.95 2.47 -6.88
N GLY A 114 -30.55 2.92 -8.07
CA GLY A 114 -30.32 4.33 -8.38
C GLY A 114 -29.05 4.89 -7.75
N THR A 115 -28.15 4.03 -7.23
CA THR A 115 -26.84 4.46 -6.72
C THR A 115 -25.85 4.54 -7.88
N ARG A 116 -25.11 5.64 -7.95
CA ARG A 116 -24.06 5.84 -8.96
C ARG A 116 -22.89 4.90 -8.70
N VAL A 117 -22.52 4.11 -9.70
CA VAL A 117 -21.40 3.15 -9.64
C VAL A 117 -20.22 3.59 -10.51
N PHE A 118 -20.45 4.45 -11.50
CA PHE A 118 -19.39 5.00 -12.34
C PHE A 118 -19.73 6.40 -12.82
N GLN A 119 -18.69 7.22 -13.03
CA GLN A 119 -18.76 8.56 -13.57
C GLN A 119 -17.47 8.95 -14.27
N ALA A 120 -17.56 9.28 -15.55
CA ALA A 120 -16.38 9.50 -16.40
C ALA A 120 -15.50 10.70 -16.00
N SER A 121 -16.00 11.64 -15.20
CA SER A 121 -15.22 12.80 -14.74
C SER A 121 -14.30 12.51 -13.56
N GLU A 122 -14.46 11.37 -12.89
CA GLU A 122 -13.67 11.01 -11.72
C GLU A 122 -12.27 10.51 -12.07
N LYS A 123 -11.34 10.71 -11.13
CA LYS A 123 -9.95 10.22 -11.26
C LYS A 123 -9.81 8.85 -10.59
N TYR A 124 -10.15 7.78 -11.31
CA TYR A 124 -10.06 6.40 -10.84
C TYR A 124 -8.64 5.86 -10.75
N MET A 125 -8.36 5.07 -9.71
CA MET A 125 -7.11 4.36 -9.49
C MET A 125 -6.74 3.49 -10.69
N ARG A 126 -5.51 3.66 -11.18
CA ARG A 126 -4.97 2.92 -12.34
C ARG A 126 -3.89 1.97 -11.90
N LEU A 127 -4.25 0.69 -11.76
CA LEU A 127 -3.30 -0.36 -11.39
C LEU A 127 -2.37 -0.68 -12.57
N ILE A 128 -1.07 -0.47 -12.40
CA ILE A 128 -0.03 -0.86 -13.37
C ILE A 128 0.31 -2.34 -13.19
N SER A 129 0.55 -2.74 -11.94
CA SER A 129 0.95 -4.10 -11.60
C SER A 129 0.50 -4.49 -10.22
N TYR A 130 0.20 -5.77 -10.08
CA TYR A 130 -0.05 -6.44 -8.81
C TYR A 130 0.98 -7.55 -8.64
N THR A 131 1.75 -7.53 -7.57
CA THR A 131 2.84 -8.49 -7.36
C THR A 131 2.75 -9.08 -5.97
N ASN A 132 2.69 -10.41 -5.91
CA ASN A 132 2.74 -11.17 -4.66
C ASN A 132 4.17 -11.64 -4.45
N ILE A 133 4.78 -11.22 -3.35
CA ILE A 133 6.20 -11.41 -3.08
C ILE A 133 6.35 -12.25 -1.81
N PRO A 134 7.00 -13.43 -1.90
CA PRO A 134 7.43 -14.17 -0.73
C PRO A 134 8.36 -13.32 0.12
N VAL A 135 8.26 -13.41 1.44
CA VAL A 135 9.11 -12.67 2.38
C VAL A 135 10.15 -13.64 2.98
N PRO A 136 11.22 -14.03 2.27
CA PRO A 136 12.32 -14.79 2.87
C PRO A 136 13.16 -13.90 3.79
N SER A 137 13.98 -14.50 4.67
CA SER A 137 14.98 -13.74 5.41
C SER A 137 16.08 -13.22 4.47
N GLY A 138 16.51 -11.97 4.68
CA GLY A 138 17.74 -11.43 4.09
C GLY A 138 17.71 -11.02 2.61
N GLN A 139 16.58 -10.61 2.04
CA GLN A 139 16.54 -10.20 0.64
C GLN A 139 17.06 -8.77 0.41
N ASP A 140 18.06 -8.65 -0.47
CA ASP A 140 18.51 -7.38 -1.06
C ASP A 140 17.41 -6.70 -1.90
N TRP A 141 17.68 -5.47 -2.33
CA TRP A 141 16.76 -4.71 -3.18
C TRP A 141 16.44 -5.47 -4.47
N ALA A 142 15.15 -5.68 -4.72
CA ALA A 142 14.61 -6.13 -6.00
C ALA A 142 13.79 -5.01 -6.64
N ALA A 143 13.65 -5.04 -7.97
CA ALA A 143 13.02 -3.97 -8.75
C ALA A 143 11.72 -4.41 -9.42
N ILE A 144 10.78 -3.48 -9.55
CA ILE A 144 9.55 -3.59 -10.32
C ILE A 144 9.54 -2.42 -11.31
N SER A 145 9.48 -2.71 -12.60
CA SER A 145 9.50 -1.68 -13.65
C SER A 145 8.11 -1.09 -13.89
N SER A 146 8.00 0.24 -13.92
CA SER A 146 6.78 0.97 -14.27
C SER A 146 6.53 1.11 -15.76
N ARG A 147 7.40 0.53 -16.62
CA ARG A 147 7.33 0.66 -18.08
C ARG A 147 7.30 2.12 -18.55
N GLY A 148 8.02 3.01 -17.85
CA GLY A 148 8.12 4.43 -18.17
C GLY A 148 6.99 5.32 -17.62
N LEU A 149 6.04 4.74 -16.88
CA LEU A 149 4.99 5.51 -16.20
C LEU A 149 5.49 6.15 -14.91
N ARG A 150 4.90 7.28 -14.51
CA ARG A 150 5.10 7.86 -13.18
C ARG A 150 4.29 7.03 -12.18
N SER A 151 4.95 6.07 -11.53
CA SER A 151 4.30 5.19 -10.57
C SER A 151 4.42 5.72 -9.14
N ALA A 152 3.38 5.46 -8.36
CA ALA A 152 3.41 5.48 -6.91
C ALA A 152 3.14 4.08 -6.37
N PHE A 153 3.49 3.87 -5.12
CA PHE A 153 3.51 2.57 -4.48
C PHE A 153 2.38 2.46 -3.47
N ALA A 154 1.53 1.44 -3.61
CA ALA A 154 0.54 1.09 -2.62
C ALA A 154 0.81 -0.30 -2.06
N GLN A 155 0.78 -0.40 -0.73
CA GLN A 155 0.88 -1.68 -0.05
C GLN A 155 -0.50 -2.31 0.02
N GLY A 156 -0.70 -3.43 -0.69
CA GLY A 156 -2.00 -4.10 -0.78
C GLY A 156 -2.30 -5.05 0.37
N SER A 157 -1.26 -5.60 1.00
CA SER A 157 -1.39 -6.41 2.20
C SER A 157 -0.12 -6.33 3.03
N TYR A 158 -0.30 -6.31 4.36
CA TYR A 158 0.78 -6.45 5.30
C TYR A 158 1.07 -7.92 5.56
N CYS A 159 2.33 -8.31 5.45
CA CYS A 159 2.83 -9.49 6.14
C CYS A 159 4.06 -9.07 6.93
N ALA A 160 3.93 -9.17 8.25
CA ALA A 160 5.07 -9.38 9.13
C ALA A 160 5.51 -10.82 8.99
N PHE A 161 6.79 -11.03 8.70
CA PHE A 161 7.43 -12.31 8.98
C PHE A 161 8.08 -12.21 10.36
N LEU A 162 7.70 -13.12 11.26
CA LEU A 162 8.41 -13.32 12.51
C LEU A 162 9.56 -14.30 12.24
N GLU A 163 10.78 -13.80 12.36
CA GLU A 163 11.99 -14.62 12.33
C GLU A 163 12.44 -14.88 13.76
N GLY A 164 12.78 -16.11 14.08
CA GLY A 164 13.32 -16.54 15.35
C GLY A 164 14.60 -17.33 15.12
N ALA A 165 15.69 -16.90 15.75
CA ALA A 165 16.98 -17.57 15.64
C ALA A 165 17.64 -17.70 17.01
N THR A 166 18.32 -18.83 17.20
CA THR A 166 19.14 -19.10 18.38
C THR A 166 20.54 -19.43 17.91
N ILE A 167 21.49 -18.55 18.20
CA ILE A 167 22.89 -18.68 17.79
C ILE A 167 23.69 -19.24 18.97
N PRO A 168 24.36 -20.40 18.81
CA PRO A 168 25.29 -20.88 19.81
C PRO A 168 26.50 -19.93 19.90
N VAL A 169 26.90 -19.56 21.12
CA VAL A 169 28.08 -18.72 21.38
C VAL A 169 29.18 -19.59 21.99
N PRO A 170 30.36 -19.75 21.36
CA PRO A 170 31.45 -20.52 21.93
C PRO A 170 31.83 -20.03 23.34
N GLY A 171 31.76 -20.91 24.33
CA GLY A 171 32.09 -20.60 25.73
C GLY A 171 31.04 -19.77 26.48
N GLY A 172 29.84 -19.57 25.92
CA GLY A 172 28.76 -18.80 26.56
C GLY A 172 27.37 -19.41 26.38
N PRO A 173 26.34 -18.85 27.03
CA PRO A 173 24.96 -19.23 26.78
C PRO A 173 24.54 -18.84 25.35
N PRO A 174 23.70 -19.65 24.66
CA PRO A 174 23.17 -19.30 23.36
C PRO A 174 22.41 -17.96 23.39
N VAL A 175 22.56 -17.16 22.33
CA VAL A 175 21.81 -15.91 22.16
C VAL A 175 20.59 -16.20 21.30
N SER A 176 19.41 -15.88 21.82
CA SER A 176 18.15 -16.00 21.08
C SER A 176 17.62 -14.63 20.72
N PHE A 177 17.22 -14.44 19.48
CA PHE A 177 16.59 -13.22 19.02
C PHE A 177 15.40 -13.53 18.11
N GLY A 178 14.49 -12.56 18.04
CA GLY A 178 13.35 -12.55 17.16
C GLY A 178 13.36 -11.27 16.32
N ALA A 179 12.79 -11.27 15.13
CA ALA A 179 12.63 -10.06 14.34
C ALA A 179 11.26 -10.02 13.66
N ILE A 180 10.57 -8.88 13.71
CA ILE A 180 9.48 -8.58 12.80
C ILE A 180 10.11 -7.98 11.56
N ARG A 181 9.99 -8.69 10.43
CA ARG A 181 10.39 -8.18 9.14
C ARG A 181 9.20 -7.69 8.36
N VAL A 182 9.39 -6.56 7.71
CA VAL A 182 8.39 -5.95 6.84
C VAL A 182 8.99 -5.69 5.49
N LEU A 183 8.11 -5.70 4.51
CA LEU A 183 8.42 -5.33 3.17
C LEU A 183 8.44 -3.80 3.06
N THR A 184 9.57 -3.25 2.66
CA THR A 184 9.73 -1.82 2.45
C THR A 184 9.91 -1.55 0.96
N ALA A 185 9.67 -0.31 0.56
CA ALA A 185 9.86 0.11 -0.82
C ALA A 185 10.47 1.49 -0.91
N ARG A 186 10.95 1.80 -2.11
CA ARG A 186 11.25 3.16 -2.54
C ARG A 186 10.87 3.29 -4.01
N THR A 187 10.43 4.47 -4.40
CA THR A 187 10.21 4.77 -5.82
C THR A 187 11.51 5.18 -6.48
N THR A 188 11.71 4.73 -7.72
CA THR A 188 12.83 5.10 -8.57
C THR A 188 12.30 5.75 -9.83
N ARG A 189 13.20 6.25 -10.69
CA ARG A 189 12.81 6.83 -11.98
C ARG A 189 12.04 5.84 -12.86
N ASP A 190 12.42 4.56 -12.82
CA ASP A 190 11.93 3.52 -13.73
C ASP A 190 10.93 2.56 -13.07
N GLY A 191 10.48 2.88 -11.86
CA GLY A 191 9.43 2.14 -11.14
C GLY A 191 9.60 2.19 -9.63
N ALA A 192 9.71 1.01 -9.03
CA ALA A 192 9.92 0.86 -7.59
C ALA A 192 11.00 -0.18 -7.31
N GLN A 193 11.65 -0.03 -6.17
CA GLN A 193 12.47 -1.07 -5.57
C GLN A 193 11.86 -1.45 -4.24
N TYR A 194 12.00 -2.71 -3.86
CA TYR A 194 11.55 -3.21 -2.58
C TYR A 194 12.62 -4.09 -1.93
N ARG A 195 12.56 -4.20 -0.61
CA ARG A 195 13.38 -5.14 0.16
C ARG A 195 12.66 -5.55 1.43
N ILE A 196 13.27 -6.45 2.19
CA ILE A 196 12.73 -6.93 3.46
C ILE A 196 13.60 -6.39 4.59
N THR A 197 13.03 -5.53 5.42
CA THR A 197 13.75 -4.83 6.49
C THR A 197 13.17 -5.21 7.85
N PRO A 198 14.03 -5.43 8.87
CA PRO A 198 13.56 -5.55 10.25
C PRO A 198 12.86 -4.25 10.67
N LEU A 199 11.58 -4.36 11.03
CA LEU A 199 10.85 -3.30 11.71
C LEU A 199 11.22 -3.27 13.19
N ASN A 200 11.33 -4.45 13.81
CA ASN A 200 11.66 -4.60 15.21
C ASN A 200 12.51 -5.85 15.44
N ILE A 201 13.39 -5.81 16.44
CA ILE A 201 14.22 -6.93 16.89
C ILE A 201 13.96 -7.14 18.38
N PHE A 202 13.69 -8.39 18.74
CA PHE A 202 13.44 -8.83 20.10
C PHE A 202 14.65 -9.63 20.61
N ASN A 203 14.97 -9.48 21.89
CA ASN A 203 16.00 -10.27 22.57
C ASN A 203 15.48 -11.66 23.02
N VAL A 204 14.53 -12.21 22.27
CA VAL A 204 13.90 -13.50 22.52
C VAL A 204 13.46 -14.11 21.20
N ASN A 205 13.71 -15.41 21.02
CA ASN A 205 13.22 -16.16 19.88
C ASN A 205 11.72 -16.44 20.09
N LEU A 206 10.88 -15.89 19.21
CA LEU A 206 9.43 -16.05 19.25
C LEU A 206 8.91 -17.08 18.22
N GLY A 207 9.81 -17.86 17.61
CA GLY A 207 9.53 -18.81 16.56
C GLY A 207 9.63 -18.22 15.14
N ASN A 208 9.44 -19.08 14.14
CA ASN A 208 9.41 -18.71 12.72
C ASN A 208 8.00 -18.83 12.16
N THR A 209 7.57 -17.83 11.39
CA THR A 209 6.32 -17.93 10.61
C THR A 209 6.62 -18.36 9.19
N ASP A 210 6.59 -19.64 8.89
CA ASP A 210 6.77 -20.10 7.51
C ASP A 210 5.59 -19.63 6.64
N ARG A 211 5.88 -18.99 5.49
CA ARG A 211 4.93 -18.52 4.44
C ARG A 211 4.46 -17.06 4.51
N GLY A 212 5.28 -16.17 5.07
CA GLY A 212 5.03 -14.75 4.91
C GLY A 212 4.97 -14.33 3.44
N ARG A 213 3.88 -13.70 3.01
CA ARG A 213 3.69 -13.15 1.67
C ARG A 213 3.13 -11.76 1.77
N ALA A 214 3.70 -10.84 1.03
CA ALA A 214 3.21 -9.48 0.99
C ALA A 214 2.84 -9.09 -0.45
N VAL A 215 1.90 -8.15 -0.54
CA VAL A 215 1.27 -7.76 -1.80
C VAL A 215 1.60 -6.32 -2.13
N PHE A 216 2.01 -6.13 -3.37
CA PHE A 216 2.37 -4.85 -3.94
C PHE A 216 1.42 -4.43 -5.03
N MET A 217 1.09 -3.15 -5.03
CA MET A 217 0.40 -2.50 -6.14
C MET A 217 1.25 -1.32 -6.59
N MET A 218 1.56 -1.28 -7.88
CA MET A 218 2.04 -0.05 -8.51
C MET A 218 0.86 0.65 -9.15
N ILE A 219 0.69 1.92 -8.80
CA ILE A 219 -0.41 2.75 -9.29
C ILE A 219 0.19 3.80 -10.22
N ASP A 220 -0.39 3.93 -11.41
CA ASP A 220 -0.08 5.02 -12.32
C ASP A 220 -0.66 6.30 -11.73
N VAL A 221 0.22 7.26 -11.43
CA VAL A 221 -0.14 8.58 -10.93
C VAL A 221 0.14 9.67 -11.97
N THR A 222 0.29 9.29 -13.25
CA THR A 222 0.39 10.24 -14.35
C THR A 222 -0.96 10.93 -14.58
N GLY A 223 -1.00 12.26 -14.42
CA GLY A 223 -2.19 13.07 -14.68
C GLY A 223 -3.07 13.37 -13.46
N TYR A 224 -2.62 13.02 -12.24
CA TYR A 224 -3.28 13.47 -11.01
C TYR A 224 -2.83 14.85 -10.59
#